data_AF-A0A2Z3QZ42-F1
#
_entry.id   AF-A0A2Z3QZ42-F1
#
_cell.length_a   1.000
_cell.length_b   1.000
_cell.length_c   1.000
_cell.angle_alpha   90.00
_cell.angle_beta   90.00
_cell.angle_gamma   90.00
#
_symmetry.space_group_name_H-M   'P 1'
#
loop_
_entity.id
_entity.type
_entity.pdbx_description
1 polymer ?
#
loop_
_entity_poly.entity_id
_entity_poly.type
_entity_poly.pdbx_seq_one_letter_code
_entity_poly.pdbx_strand_id
1 'polypeptide(L)'
;MLRIHHLKSSRSPASIVDYFEHKKREAEAARSAGYYQAKAAPSQWLGAGAATLGLRGEVRREDLIELLEGRLPTGEDLTKRGGKAASARRGTDLTLSASKSYSIMAQADPRLIALWDESVKVAARVIEAECATFRHGHGGA
;
A
#
# COMPACT_ATOMS: atom_id res chain seq x y z
N MET A 1 5.28 11.88 -9.93
CA MET A 1 4.04 12.47 -9.39
C MET A 1 3.61 11.65 -8.18
N LEU A 2 3.22 12.29 -7.08
CA LEU A 2 2.62 11.62 -5.92
C LEU A 2 1.12 11.89 -5.91
N ARG A 3 0.31 10.84 -5.76
CA ARG A 3 -1.13 10.92 -5.53
C ARG A 3 -1.47 10.33 -4.17
N ILE A 4 -2.39 10.97 -3.46
CA ILE A 4 -2.80 10.58 -2.11
C ILE A 4 -4.30 10.26 -2.11
N HIS A 5 -4.67 9.07 -1.64
CA HIS A 5 -6.06 8.65 -1.49
C HIS A 5 -6.32 8.05 -0.12
N HIS A 6 -7.38 8.50 0.55
CA HIS A 6 -7.79 7.90 1.81
C HIS A 6 -8.64 6.64 1.57
N LEU A 7 -8.25 5.54 2.19
CA LEU A 7 -8.99 4.29 2.17
C LEU A 7 -10.11 4.37 3.20
N LYS A 8 -11.33 4.61 2.71
CA LYS A 8 -12.53 4.80 3.53
C LYS A 8 -13.07 3.47 4.06
N SER A 9 -13.71 3.52 5.23
CA SER A 9 -14.41 2.36 5.83
C SER A 9 -15.55 1.81 4.96
N SER A 10 -16.10 2.62 4.06
CA SER A 10 -17.19 2.23 3.15
C SER A 10 -16.80 1.18 2.11
N ARG A 11 -15.50 0.91 1.91
CA ARG A 11 -15.02 -0.24 1.13
C ARG A 11 -14.64 -1.37 2.07
N SER A 12 -14.95 -2.61 1.68
CA SER A 12 -14.47 -3.78 2.41
C SER A 12 -12.94 -3.90 2.23
N PRO A 13 -12.20 -4.35 3.25
CA PRO A 13 -10.76 -4.62 3.15
C PRO A 13 -10.43 -5.56 1.99
N ALA A 14 -11.21 -6.64 1.82
CA ALA A 14 -11.06 -7.55 0.71
C ALA A 14 -11.10 -6.83 -0.65
N SER A 15 -12.04 -5.89 -0.85
CA SER A 15 -12.14 -5.11 -2.09
C SER A 15 -10.98 -4.15 -2.32
N ILE A 16 -10.35 -3.66 -1.24
CA ILE A 16 -9.14 -2.84 -1.32
C ILE A 16 -7.97 -3.72 -1.77
N VAL A 17 -7.83 -4.91 -1.20
CA VAL A 17 -6.74 -5.81 -1.60
C VAL A 17 -6.96 -6.35 -3.03
N ASP A 18 -8.20 -6.64 -3.44
CA ASP A 18 -8.51 -7.01 -4.83
C ASP A 18 -8.12 -5.92 -5.85
N TYR A 19 -8.22 -4.65 -5.43
CA TYR A 19 -7.76 -3.52 -6.26
C TYR A 19 -6.24 -3.54 -6.45
N PHE A 20 -5.47 -3.81 -5.39
CA PHE A 20 -4.01 -3.88 -5.45
C PHE A 20 -3.50 -5.12 -6.19
N GLU A 21 -4.16 -6.26 -6.03
CA GLU A 21 -3.84 -7.50 -6.75
C GLU A 21 -4.25 -7.47 -8.22
N HIS A 22 -4.91 -6.40 -8.70
CA HIS A 22 -5.33 -6.24 -10.09
C HIS A 22 -6.16 -7.41 -10.67
N LYS A 23 -6.83 -8.22 -9.83
CA LYS A 23 -7.66 -9.37 -10.26
C LYS A 23 -8.68 -9.02 -11.34
N LYS A 24 -9.17 -7.78 -11.36
CA LYS A 24 -10.12 -7.28 -12.36
C LYS A 24 -9.47 -6.80 -13.67
N ARG A 25 -8.22 -6.32 -13.63
CA ARG A 25 -7.51 -5.75 -14.79
C ARG A 25 -6.74 -6.80 -15.59
N GLU A 26 -6.34 -7.93 -15.00
CA GLU A 26 -5.76 -9.04 -15.77
C GLU A 26 -6.76 -9.63 -16.77
N ALA A 27 -8.02 -9.79 -16.35
CA ALA A 27 -9.11 -10.25 -17.22
C ALA A 27 -9.45 -9.26 -18.36
N GLU A 28 -9.27 -7.95 -18.13
CA GLU A 28 -9.54 -6.88 -19.09
C GLU A 28 -8.34 -6.57 -20.01
N ALA A 29 -7.11 -6.63 -19.47
CA ALA A 29 -5.86 -6.46 -20.21
C ALA A 29 -5.61 -7.61 -21.20
N ALA A 30 -6.07 -8.82 -20.88
CA ALA A 30 -6.08 -9.93 -21.83
C ALA A 30 -6.92 -9.63 -23.09
N ARG A 31 -7.88 -8.70 -23.04
CA ARG A 31 -8.72 -8.28 -24.19
C ARG A 31 -8.16 -7.08 -24.97
N SER A 32 -7.27 -6.27 -24.39
CA SER A 32 -6.78 -5.02 -24.99
C SER A 32 -5.26 -5.09 -25.16
N ALA A 33 -4.86 -5.56 -26.34
CA ALA A 33 -3.49 -5.90 -26.71
C ALA A 33 -2.42 -4.84 -26.34
N GLY A 34 -1.32 -5.31 -25.72
CA GLY A 34 0.03 -4.84 -26.01
C GLY A 34 0.71 -3.86 -25.05
N TYR A 35 0.01 -3.22 -24.11
CA TYR A 35 0.61 -2.14 -23.30
C TYR A 35 0.96 -2.50 -21.84
N TYR A 36 0.52 -3.66 -21.36
CA TYR A 36 0.77 -4.13 -20.00
C TYR A 36 1.41 -5.51 -20.08
N GLN A 37 2.70 -5.62 -19.78
CA GLN A 37 3.28 -6.93 -19.50
C GLN A 37 2.58 -7.49 -18.25
N ALA A 38 1.83 -8.56 -18.44
CA ALA A 38 1.04 -9.25 -17.43
C ALA A 38 1.95 -10.05 -16.46
N LYS A 39 2.84 -9.35 -15.77
CA LYS A 39 3.51 -9.88 -14.59
C LYS A 39 2.95 -9.16 -13.37
N ALA A 40 2.47 -9.93 -12.40
CA ALA A 40 2.13 -9.40 -11.08
C ALA A 40 3.35 -8.60 -10.56
N ALA A 41 3.12 -7.35 -10.19
CA ALA A 41 4.17 -6.52 -9.63
C ALA A 41 4.54 -7.09 -8.24
N PRO A 42 5.84 -7.21 -7.91
CA PRO A 42 6.25 -7.70 -6.61
C PRO A 42 5.73 -6.78 -5.51
N SER A 43 5.23 -7.36 -4.42
CA SER A 43 4.80 -6.64 -3.22
C SER A 43 5.86 -6.79 -2.13
N GLN A 44 6.00 -5.78 -1.26
CA GLN A 44 6.90 -5.86 -0.11
C GLN A 44 6.44 -5.02 1.08
N TRP A 45 6.66 -5.53 2.29
CA TRP A 45 6.53 -4.74 3.52
C TRP A 45 7.69 -3.75 3.67
N LEU A 46 7.38 -2.52 4.06
CA LEU A 46 8.35 -1.44 4.32
C LEU A 46 8.05 -0.75 5.66
N GLY A 47 9.06 -0.10 6.22
CA GLY A 47 8.96 0.72 7.44
C GLY A 47 9.29 -0.03 8.75
N ALA A 48 9.62 0.74 9.77
CA ALA A 48 9.96 0.25 11.10
C ALA A 48 8.75 -0.40 11.80
N GLY A 49 7.54 0.11 11.54
CA GLY A 49 6.30 -0.48 12.04
C GLY A 49 6.10 -1.92 11.57
N ALA A 50 6.27 -2.18 10.27
CA ALA A 50 6.19 -3.53 9.71
C ALA A 50 7.27 -4.44 10.32
N ALA A 51 8.51 -3.95 10.42
CA ALA A 51 9.60 -4.71 11.03
C ALA A 51 9.35 -5.08 12.49
N THR A 52 8.74 -4.18 13.27
CA THR A 52 8.35 -4.39 14.69
C THR A 52 7.26 -5.46 14.81
N LEU A 53 6.33 -5.49 13.85
CA LEU A 53 5.26 -6.49 13.78
C LEU A 53 5.72 -7.82 13.15
N GLY A 54 6.99 -7.95 12.77
CA GLY A 54 7.53 -9.15 12.12
C GLY A 54 7.10 -9.32 10.66
N LEU A 55 6.48 -8.30 10.05
CA LEU A 55 6.03 -8.31 8.65
C LEU A 55 7.20 -7.96 7.74
N ARG A 56 7.62 -8.93 6.90
CA ARG A 56 8.81 -8.82 6.04
C ARG A 56 8.56 -9.52 4.71
N GLY A 57 9.28 -9.08 3.68
CA GLY A 57 9.17 -9.69 2.34
C GLY A 57 7.80 -9.44 1.72
N GLU A 58 7.31 -10.41 0.97
CA GLU A 58 6.05 -10.34 0.22
C GLU A 58 4.84 -10.05 1.12
N VAL A 59 3.93 -9.22 0.62
CA VAL A 59 2.67 -8.91 1.31
C VAL A 59 1.66 -10.01 1.03
N ARG A 60 1.34 -10.79 2.06
CA ARG A 60 0.25 -11.78 1.99
C ARG A 60 -1.09 -11.08 2.08
N ARG A 61 -2.05 -11.58 1.30
CA ARG A 61 -3.42 -11.05 1.24
C ARG A 61 -4.06 -10.96 2.61
N GLU A 62 -4.00 -12.05 3.37
CA GLU A 62 -4.66 -12.19 4.66
C GLU A 62 -4.10 -11.19 5.67
N ASP A 63 -2.77 -11.06 5.74
CA ASP A 63 -2.08 -10.12 6.64
C ASP A 63 -2.50 -8.67 6.34
N LEU A 64 -2.60 -8.29 5.06
CA LEU A 64 -3.04 -6.95 4.69
C LEU A 64 -4.53 -6.71 5.01
N ILE A 65 -5.39 -7.70 4.84
CA ILE A 65 -6.81 -7.61 5.22
C ILE A 65 -6.95 -7.37 6.73
N GLU A 66 -6.27 -8.17 7.55
CA GLU A 66 -6.30 -8.05 9.01
C GLU A 66 -5.85 -6.64 9.47
N LEU A 67 -4.76 -6.14 8.89
CA LEU A 67 -4.26 -4.80 9.19
C LEU A 67 -5.22 -3.68 8.76
N LEU A 68 -5.88 -3.81 7.60
CA LEU A 68 -6.91 -2.87 7.14
C LEU A 68 -8.20 -2.94 7.98
N GLU A 69 -8.37 -4.01 8.75
CA GLU A 69 -9.40 -4.16 9.78
C GLU A 69 -8.95 -3.65 11.16
N GLY A 70 -7.69 -3.23 11.30
CA GLY A 70 -7.13 -2.73 12.55
C GLY A 70 -6.71 -3.83 13.52
N ARG A 71 -6.56 -5.07 13.04
CA ARG A 71 -6.06 -6.20 13.84
C ARG A 71 -4.58 -6.42 13.57
N LEU A 72 -3.78 -6.37 14.64
CA LEU A 72 -2.33 -6.53 14.56
C LEU A 72 -1.94 -8.01 14.66
N PRO A 73 -0.83 -8.44 14.04
CA PRO A 73 -0.28 -9.79 14.22
C PRO A 73 0.01 -10.17 15.68
N THR A 74 0.17 -9.18 16.55
CA THR A 74 0.35 -9.34 18.00
C THR A 74 -0.94 -9.70 18.75
N GLY A 75 -2.10 -9.72 18.07
CA GLY A 75 -3.42 -9.98 18.65
C GLY A 75 -4.15 -8.73 19.14
N GLU A 76 -3.52 -7.56 19.07
CA GLU A 76 -4.16 -6.30 19.45
C GLU A 76 -5.18 -5.82 18.41
N ASP A 77 -6.35 -5.36 18.89
CA ASP A 77 -7.44 -4.82 18.08
C ASP A 77 -7.57 -3.30 18.29
N LEU A 78 -7.16 -2.55 17.28
CA LEU A 78 -7.15 -1.08 17.29
C LEU A 78 -8.56 -0.47 17.11
N THR A 79 -9.55 -1.25 16.65
CA THR A 79 -10.90 -0.72 16.37
C THR A 79 -11.65 -0.31 17.64
N LYS A 80 -11.27 -0.89 18.77
CA LYS A 80 -11.84 -0.62 20.10
C LYS A 80 -11.39 0.72 20.67
N ARG A 81 -10.36 1.35 20.08
CA ARG A 81 -9.82 2.63 20.54
C ARG A 81 -10.68 3.79 19.98
N GLY A 82 -11.27 4.60 20.86
CA GLY A 82 -11.88 5.89 20.50
C GLY A 82 -13.31 5.87 19.95
N GLY A 83 -14.04 4.76 20.03
CA GLY A 83 -15.51 4.72 19.85
C GLY A 83 -16.07 5.08 18.46
N LYS A 84 -15.22 5.19 17.42
CA LYS A 84 -15.60 5.58 16.05
C LYS A 84 -15.29 4.52 15.00
N ALA A 85 -15.47 3.23 15.33
CA ALA A 85 -15.12 2.11 14.45
C ALA A 85 -15.78 2.20 13.06
N ALA A 86 -17.02 2.67 12.97
CA ALA A 86 -17.76 2.77 11.69
C ALA A 86 -17.19 3.81 10.70
N SER A 87 -16.50 4.84 11.19
CA SER A 87 -15.93 5.92 10.36
C SER A 87 -14.40 5.94 10.35
N ALA A 88 -13.76 4.93 10.94
CA ALA A 88 -12.31 4.82 10.97
C ALA A 88 -11.72 4.73 9.55
N ARG A 89 -10.63 5.46 9.32
CA ARG A 89 -9.88 5.35 8.07
C ARG A 89 -9.10 4.04 8.11
N ARG A 90 -9.18 3.24 7.03
CA ARG A 90 -8.46 1.95 6.93
C ARG A 90 -6.98 2.13 6.57
N GLY A 91 -6.64 3.28 5.98
CA GLY A 91 -5.27 3.61 5.59
C GLY A 91 -5.22 4.76 4.59
N THR A 92 -4.02 5.04 4.09
CA THR A 92 -3.77 6.01 3.03
C THR A 92 -2.97 5.34 1.92
N ASP A 93 -3.47 5.38 0.69
CA ASP A 93 -2.78 4.96 -0.51
C ASP A 93 -1.95 6.13 -1.05
N LEU A 94 -0.65 5.88 -1.23
CA LEU A 94 0.33 6.80 -1.77
C LEU A 94 0.85 6.23 -3.09
N THR A 95 0.29 6.71 -4.21
CA THR A 95 0.71 6.26 -5.55
C THR A 95 1.85 7.14 -6.06
N LEU A 96 3.05 6.58 -6.18
CA LEU A 96 4.22 7.21 -6.79
C LEU A 96 4.32 6.78 -8.25
N SER A 97 4.12 7.71 -9.18
CA SER A 97 4.25 7.45 -10.61
C SER A 97 5.51 8.11 -11.19
N ALA A 98 6.30 7.31 -11.90
CA ALA A 98 7.43 7.81 -12.68
C ALA A 98 6.97 8.78 -13.77
N SER A 99 7.88 9.61 -14.28
CA SER A 99 7.58 10.43 -15.45
C SER A 99 7.31 9.53 -16.66
N LYS A 100 6.50 10.01 -17.62
CA LYS A 100 6.13 9.20 -18.79
C LYS A 100 7.35 8.74 -19.59
N SER A 101 8.33 9.63 -19.78
CA SER A 101 9.59 9.30 -20.47
C SER A 101 10.38 8.22 -19.72
N TYR A 102 10.46 8.30 -18.40
CA TYR A 102 11.12 7.27 -17.58
C TYR A 102 10.45 5.91 -17.74
N SER A 103 9.11 5.85 -17.70
CA SER A 103 8.36 4.60 -17.91
C SER A 103 8.59 3.99 -19.29
N ILE A 104 8.71 4.81 -20.35
CA ILE A 104 9.03 4.34 -21.70
C ILE A 104 10.45 3.75 -21.73
N MET A 105 11.44 4.45 -21.16
CA MET A 105 12.82 3.95 -21.12
C MET A 105 12.94 2.65 -20.32
N ALA A 106 12.19 2.51 -19.22
CA ALA A 106 12.21 1.31 -18.38
C ALA A 106 11.68 0.04 -19.11
N GLN A 107 10.95 0.18 -20.22
CA GLN A 107 10.58 -0.95 -21.06
C GLN A 107 11.79 -1.53 -21.83
N ALA A 108 12.78 -0.68 -22.13
CA ALA A 108 13.98 -1.07 -22.86
C ALA A 108 15.16 -1.41 -21.91
N ASP A 109 15.21 -0.79 -20.72
CA ASP A 109 16.25 -1.00 -19.72
C ASP A 109 15.65 -1.44 -18.36
N PRO A 110 15.70 -2.75 -18.02
CA PRO A 110 15.13 -3.26 -16.78
C PRO A 110 15.83 -2.73 -15.52
N ARG A 111 17.06 -2.19 -15.63
CA ARG A 111 17.76 -1.58 -14.49
C ARG A 111 17.02 -0.35 -13.98
N LEU A 112 16.30 0.35 -14.86
CA LEU A 112 15.49 1.51 -14.48
C LEU A 112 14.30 1.13 -13.58
N ILE A 113 13.80 -0.10 -13.68
CA ILE A 113 12.75 -0.61 -12.78
C ILE A 113 13.32 -0.77 -11.38
N ALA A 114 14.47 -1.44 -11.24
CA ALA A 114 15.13 -1.61 -9.94
C ALA A 114 15.51 -0.26 -9.30
N LEU A 115 16.01 0.69 -10.09
CA LEU A 115 16.30 2.05 -9.60
C LEU A 115 15.04 2.78 -9.15
N TRP A 116 13.92 2.58 -9.84
CA TRP A 116 12.64 3.15 -9.44
C TRP A 116 12.16 2.55 -8.10
N ASP A 117 12.26 1.24 -7.93
CA ASP A 117 11.92 0.55 -6.67
C ASP A 117 12.75 1.08 -5.50
N GLU A 118 14.06 1.28 -5.69
CA GLU A 118 14.92 1.89 -4.67
C GLU A 118 14.50 3.34 -4.36
N SER A 119 14.14 4.14 -5.38
CA SER A 119 13.65 5.50 -5.17
C SER A 119 12.35 5.54 -4.35
N VAL A 120 11.46 4.56 -4.56
CA VAL A 120 10.22 4.41 -3.78
C VAL A 120 10.53 4.06 -2.33
N LYS A 121 11.51 3.18 -2.08
CA LYS A 121 11.97 2.87 -0.70
C LYS A 121 12.54 4.10 0.00
N VAL A 122 13.30 4.94 -0.70
CA VAL A 122 13.81 6.21 -0.15
C VAL A 122 12.65 7.14 0.20
N ALA A 123 11.69 7.32 -0.73
CA ALA A 123 10.50 8.13 -0.46
C ALA A 123 9.70 7.62 0.74
N ALA A 124 9.52 6.30 0.87
CA ALA A 124 8.83 5.68 1.99
C ALA A 124 9.50 5.99 3.33
N ARG A 125 10.85 5.99 3.40
CA ARG A 125 11.60 6.38 4.61
C ARG A 125 11.39 7.84 4.97
N VAL A 126 11.38 8.74 3.98
CA VAL A 126 11.11 10.17 4.22
C VAL A 126 9.69 10.37 4.73
N ILE A 127 8.71 9.70 4.11
CA ILE A 127 7.30 9.75 4.55
C ILE A 127 7.16 9.23 5.98
N GLU A 128 7.82 8.12 6.32
CA GLU A 128 7.80 7.58 7.68
C GLU A 128 8.39 8.58 8.69
N ALA A 129 9.54 9.18 8.39
CA ALA A 129 10.20 10.13 9.29
C ALA A 129 9.40 11.43 9.50
N GLU A 130 8.78 11.96 8.45
CA GLU A 130 8.18 13.30 8.47
C GLU A 130 6.66 13.28 8.73
N CYS A 131 5.97 12.18 8.42
CA CYS A 131 4.50 12.15 8.42
C CYS A 131 3.88 11.15 9.41
N ALA A 132 4.65 10.21 9.98
CA ALA A 132 4.13 9.22 10.93
C ALA A 132 3.91 9.84 12.32
N THR A 133 2.79 10.54 12.47
CA THR A 133 2.39 11.20 13.72
C THR A 133 1.13 10.56 14.29
N PHE A 134 0.99 10.57 15.62
CA PHE A 134 -0.21 10.13 16.32
C PHE A 134 -0.57 11.12 17.43
N ARG A 135 -1.83 11.11 17.85
CA ARG A 135 -2.31 11.91 18.98
C ARG A 135 -2.28 11.06 20.24
N HIS A 136 -1.83 11.62 21.36
CA HIS A 136 -1.77 10.96 22.65
C HIS A 136 -2.63 11.72 23.68
N GLY A 137 -3.66 11.08 24.25
CA GLY A 137 -4.58 11.70 25.22
C GLY A 137 -5.92 10.93 25.37
N HIS A 138 -6.71 11.26 26.40
CA HIS A 138 -8.02 10.63 26.66
C HIS A 138 -9.03 11.03 25.57
N GLY A 139 -9.17 10.19 24.54
CA GLY A 139 -10.00 10.48 23.37
C GLY A 139 -9.30 11.24 22.23
N GLY A 140 -7.98 11.41 22.28
CA GLY A 140 -7.20 12.04 21.20
C GLY A 140 -7.24 13.57 21.18
N ALA A 141 -7.46 14.20 22.34
CA ALA A 141 -7.21 15.63 22.59
C ALA A 141 -5.78 15.83 23.13
#